data_AF-A0A9N9PF40-F1
#
_entry.id   AF-A0A9N9PF40-F1
#
_cell.length_a   1.000
_cell.length_b   1.000
_cell.length_c   1.000
_cell.angle_alpha   90.00
_cell.angle_beta   90.00
_cell.angle_gamma   90.00
#
_symmetry.space_group_name_H-M   'P 1'
#
loop_
_entity.id
_entity.type
_entity.pdbx_description
1 polymer ?
#
loop_
_entity_poly.entity_id
_entity_poly.type
_entity_poly.pdbx_seq_one_letter_code
_entity_poly.pdbx_strand_id
1 'polypeptide(L)'
;SFLIVDIGGGTVDLTIRKLLPDNKLGEITEQTGDCCGGSFVDKEFINFLARKVGKSVMYLLQEYNYGILQYMVQEFGRSAKIPFTGDAKDFKTFELDLEELCPVLKNY
;
A
#
# COMPACT_ATOMS: atom_id res chain seq x y z
N SER A 1 11.53 19.01 -22.24
CA SER A 1 10.84 17.73 -21.97
C SER A 1 10.59 17.63 -20.47
N PHE A 2 9.70 16.76 -20.04
CA PHE A 2 9.42 16.50 -18.63
C PHE A 2 9.07 15.02 -18.43
N LEU A 3 9.36 14.50 -17.24
CA LEU A 3 9.01 13.14 -16.85
C LEU A 3 7.67 13.19 -16.10
N ILE A 4 6.73 12.34 -16.50
CA ILE A 4 5.55 12.01 -15.70
C ILE A 4 5.86 10.73 -14.94
N VAL A 5 5.64 10.77 -13.64
CA VAL A 5 5.76 9.64 -12.72
C VAL A 5 4.36 9.39 -12.16
N ASP A 6 3.70 8.36 -12.64
CA ASP A 6 2.39 7.93 -12.16
C ASP A 6 2.57 6.73 -11.23
N ILE A 7 2.41 6.96 -9.92
CA ILE A 7 2.53 5.92 -8.89
C ILE A 7 1.13 5.57 -8.43
N GLY A 8 0.56 4.57 -9.09
CA GLY A 8 -0.76 4.06 -8.80
C GLY A 8 -0.79 3.07 -7.64
N GLY A 9 -1.97 2.48 -7.44
CA GLY A 9 -2.16 1.40 -6.47
C GLY A 9 -1.54 0.07 -6.94
N GLY A 10 -1.61 -0.24 -8.23
CA GLY A 10 -1.10 -1.51 -8.78
C GLY A 10 0.26 -1.35 -9.47
N THR A 11 0.39 -0.30 -10.28
CA THR A 11 1.55 -0.08 -11.15
C THR A 11 2.24 1.23 -10.81
N VAL A 12 3.52 1.29 -11.19
CA VAL A 12 4.25 2.54 -11.35
C VAL A 12 4.58 2.68 -12.83
N ASP A 13 4.24 3.82 -13.39
CA ASP A 13 4.37 4.12 -14.82
C ASP A 13 5.19 5.40 -15.02
N LEU A 14 6.22 5.30 -15.85
CA LEU A 14 7.15 6.37 -16.18
C LEU A 14 7.02 6.73 -17.65
N THR A 15 6.84 8.01 -17.96
CA THR A 15 6.79 8.49 -19.34
C THR A 15 7.48 9.83 -19.52
N ILE A 16 8.41 9.93 -20.48
CA ILE A 16 9.04 11.19 -20.84
C ILE A 16 8.24 11.86 -21.95
N ARG A 17 7.67 13.03 -21.65
CA ARG A 17 6.87 13.83 -22.57
C ARG A 17 7.62 15.09 -23.01
N LYS A 18 7.27 15.63 -24.17
CA LYS A 18 7.70 16.96 -24.65
C LYS A 18 6.48 17.76 -25.10
N LEU A 19 6.52 19.06 -24.83
CA LEU A 19 5.59 20.00 -25.42
C LEU A 19 6.00 20.23 -26.89
N LEU A 20 5.03 20.12 -27.78
CA LEU A 20 5.13 20.37 -29.21
C LEU A 20 4.46 21.71 -29.53
N PRO A 21 4.64 22.25 -30.75
CA PRO A 21 3.83 23.38 -31.23
C PRO A 21 2.33 23.11 -31.09
N ASP A 22 1.55 24.19 -31.01
CA ASP A 22 0.09 24.15 -30.80
C ASP A 22 -0.36 23.48 -29.50
N ASN A 23 0.47 23.55 -28.45
CA ASN A 23 0.21 22.99 -27.12
C ASN A 23 -0.06 21.47 -27.11
N LYS A 24 0.52 20.73 -28.07
CA LYS A 24 0.39 19.27 -28.12
C LYS A 24 1.46 18.58 -27.28
N LEU A 25 1.18 17.36 -26.84
CA LEU A 25 2.16 16.53 -26.14
C LEU A 25 2.67 15.43 -27.06
N GLY A 26 3.99 15.29 -27.13
CA GLY A 26 4.67 14.17 -27.76
C GLY A 26 5.35 13.29 -26.72
N GLU A 27 5.49 12.01 -27.02
CA GLU A 27 6.26 11.05 -26.23
C GLU A 27 7.69 10.96 -26.79
N ILE A 28 8.68 10.81 -25.91
CA ILE A 28 10.09 10.70 -26.31
C ILE A 28 10.56 9.24 -26.26
N THR A 29 10.10 8.49 -25.27
CA THR A 29 10.42 7.08 -25.05
C THR A 29 9.13 6.33 -24.78
N GLU A 30 9.05 5.08 -25.22
CA GLU A 30 7.97 4.18 -24.83
C GLU A 30 7.77 4.19 -23.30
N GLN A 31 6.51 4.17 -22.87
CA GLN A 31 6.14 4.04 -21.48
C GLN A 31 6.81 2.80 -20.86
N THR A 32 7.41 2.99 -19.68
CA THR A 32 7.98 1.89 -18.89
C THR A 32 7.24 1.81 -17.56
N GLY A 33 6.91 0.61 -17.11
CA GLY A 33 6.20 0.43 -15.85
C GLY A 33 6.36 -0.97 -15.28
N ASP A 34 6.01 -1.11 -14.00
CA ASP A 34 6.07 -2.37 -13.28
C ASP A 34 4.95 -2.47 -12.22
N CYS A 35 4.65 -3.70 -11.79
CA CYS A 35 3.70 -4.02 -10.74
C CYS A 35 4.34 -3.78 -9.37
N CYS A 36 4.50 -2.51 -9.00
CA CYS A 36 5.15 -2.12 -7.74
C CYS A 36 4.45 -0.93 -7.05
N GLY A 37 3.16 -0.73 -7.35
CA GLY A 37 2.34 0.33 -6.78
C GLY A 37 1.98 0.13 -5.29
N GLY A 38 1.16 1.03 -4.75
CA GLY A 38 0.85 1.08 -3.32
C GLY A 38 0.25 -0.20 -2.71
N SER A 39 -0.42 -1.05 -3.48
CA SER A 39 -0.99 -2.33 -3.02
C SER A 39 0.08 -3.35 -2.62
N PHE A 40 1.31 -3.22 -3.14
CA PHE A 40 2.44 -4.03 -2.72
C PHE A 40 2.91 -3.67 -1.31
N VAL A 41 2.78 -2.39 -0.94
CA VAL A 41 3.01 -1.94 0.45
C VAL A 41 1.95 -2.52 1.38
N ASP A 42 0.68 -2.54 0.96
CA ASP A 42 -0.41 -3.15 1.74
C ASP A 42 -0.19 -4.66 1.91
N LYS A 43 0.27 -5.33 0.86
CA LYS A 43 0.64 -6.75 0.92
C LYS A 43 1.78 -7.01 1.91
N GLU A 44 2.81 -6.16 1.93
CA GLU A 44 3.89 -6.28 2.90
C GLU A 44 3.43 -5.99 4.34
N PHE A 45 2.45 -5.11 4.52
CA PHE A 45 1.81 -4.92 5.82
C PHE A 45 1.06 -6.19 6.27
N ILE A 46 0.31 -6.85 5.39
CA ILE A 46 -0.33 -8.14 5.69
C ILE A 46 0.73 -9.20 6.03
N ASN A 47 1.83 -9.28 5.26
CA ASN A 47 2.95 -10.18 5.55
C ASN A 47 3.59 -9.88 6.92
N PHE A 48 3.71 -8.61 7.27
CA PHE A 48 4.20 -8.18 8.59
C PHE A 48 3.27 -8.67 9.70
N LEU A 49 1.95 -8.48 9.58
CA LEU A 49 0.98 -9.02 10.54
C LEU A 49 1.10 -10.54 10.65
N ALA A 50 1.20 -11.26 9.52
CA ALA A 50 1.35 -12.71 9.50
C ALA A 50 2.61 -13.19 10.26
N ARG A 51 3.70 -12.43 10.22
CA ARG A 51 4.92 -12.71 11.01
C ARG A 51 4.72 -12.48 12.51
N LYS A 52 3.78 -11.64 12.91
CA LYS A 52 3.47 -11.34 14.32
C LYS A 52 2.47 -12.30 14.94
N VAL A 53 1.37 -12.59 14.23
CA VAL A 53 0.28 -13.45 14.76
C VAL A 53 0.39 -14.92 14.32
N GLY A 54 1.27 -15.21 13.36
CA GLY A 54 1.42 -16.54 12.78
C GLY A 54 0.58 -16.77 11.52
N LYS A 55 1.08 -17.65 10.65
CA LYS A 55 0.47 -17.92 9.34
C LYS A 55 -0.93 -18.55 9.46
N SER A 56 -1.14 -19.44 10.43
CA SER A 56 -2.44 -20.10 10.63
C SER A 56 -3.53 -19.09 11.02
N VAL A 57 -3.20 -18.16 11.92
CA VAL A 57 -4.08 -17.06 12.31
C VAL A 57 -4.38 -16.15 11.12
N MET A 58 -3.34 -15.75 10.38
CA MET A 58 -3.54 -14.93 9.18
C MET A 58 -4.42 -15.61 8.13
N TYR A 59 -4.26 -16.91 7.93
CA TYR A 59 -5.13 -17.68 7.04
C TYR A 59 -6.60 -17.63 7.47
N LEU A 60 -6.88 -17.80 8.76
CA LEU A 60 -8.25 -17.68 9.30
C LEU A 60 -8.82 -16.25 9.12
N LEU A 61 -7.98 -15.23 9.26
CA LEU A 61 -8.39 -13.85 9.00
C LEU A 61 -8.73 -13.62 7.53
N GLN A 62 -7.91 -14.14 6.61
CA GLN A 62 -8.12 -14.01 5.17
C GLN A 62 -9.36 -14.76 4.69
N GLU A 63 -9.58 -15.98 5.18
CA GLU A 63 -10.66 -16.85 4.71
C GLU A 63 -12.02 -16.48 5.33
N TYR A 64 -12.04 -16.23 6.64
CA TYR A 64 -13.30 -16.09 7.38
C TYR A 64 -13.59 -14.69 7.87
N ASN A 65 -12.58 -13.79 7.92
CA ASN A 65 -12.72 -12.44 8.47
C ASN A 65 -12.11 -11.37 7.56
N TYR A 66 -12.24 -11.55 6.24
CA TYR A 66 -11.61 -10.68 5.24
C TYR A 66 -11.97 -9.20 5.43
N GLY A 67 -13.21 -8.89 5.83
CA GLY A 67 -13.64 -7.53 6.10
C GLY A 67 -12.86 -6.86 7.23
N ILE A 68 -12.51 -7.61 8.28
CA ILE A 68 -11.67 -7.09 9.37
C ILE A 68 -10.24 -6.90 8.88
N LEU A 69 -9.68 -7.85 8.11
CA LEU A 69 -8.35 -7.68 7.52
C LEU A 69 -8.29 -6.44 6.61
N GLN A 70 -9.34 -6.21 5.82
CA GLN A 70 -9.45 -5.01 4.97
C GLN A 70 -9.52 -3.74 5.81
N TYR A 71 -10.26 -3.74 6.92
CA TYR A 71 -10.28 -2.63 7.86
C TYR A 71 -8.89 -2.33 8.42
N MET A 72 -8.14 -3.36 8.84
CA MET A 72 -6.75 -3.19 9.32
C MET A 72 -5.85 -2.54 8.26
N VAL A 73 -5.97 -2.93 6.99
CA VAL A 73 -5.23 -2.33 5.88
C VAL A 73 -5.62 -0.87 5.67
N GLN A 74 -6.91 -0.52 5.78
CA GLN A 74 -7.38 0.86 5.67
C GLN A 74 -6.84 1.74 6.81
N GLU A 75 -6.86 1.24 8.04
CA GLU A 75 -6.33 1.97 9.20
C GLU A 75 -4.81 2.15 9.12
N PHE A 76 -4.07 1.13 8.68
CA PHE A 76 -2.66 1.27 8.33
C PHE A 76 -2.44 2.33 7.23
N GLY A 77 -3.30 2.31 6.21
CA GLY A 77 -3.34 3.29 5.13
C GLY A 77 -3.38 4.72 5.66
N ARG A 78 -4.38 5.00 6.51
CA ARG A 78 -4.65 6.32 7.07
C ARG A 78 -3.62 6.78 8.09
N SER A 79 -3.15 5.86 8.93
CA SER A 79 -2.36 6.20 10.12
C SER A 79 -0.85 6.18 9.87
N ALA A 80 -0.37 5.33 8.96
CA ALA A 80 1.07 5.14 8.74
C ALA A 80 1.47 5.32 7.28
N LYS A 81 0.77 4.68 6.33
CA LYS A 81 1.20 4.63 4.92
C LYS A 81 1.09 5.98 4.21
N ILE A 82 -0.08 6.62 4.22
CA ILE A 82 -0.32 7.93 3.58
C ILE A 82 0.53 9.05 4.19
N PRO A 83 0.64 9.18 5.53
CA PRO A 83 1.46 10.24 6.12
C PRO A 83 2.97 9.96 6.10
N PHE A 84 3.43 8.83 5.56
CA PHE A 84 4.84 8.47 5.58
C PHE A 84 5.70 9.44 4.76
N THR A 85 6.57 10.20 5.42
CA THR A 85 7.52 11.13 4.79
C THR A 85 8.92 10.53 4.62
N GLY A 86 9.21 9.42 5.33
CA GLY A 86 10.55 8.86 5.46
C GLY A 86 11.43 9.55 6.52
N ASP A 87 10.99 10.69 7.10
CA ASP A 87 11.70 11.32 8.22
C ASP A 87 11.23 10.73 9.55
N ALA A 88 12.17 10.15 10.32
CA ALA A 88 11.91 9.54 11.61
C ALA A 88 11.27 10.50 12.62
N LYS A 89 11.45 11.83 12.45
CA LYS A 89 10.84 12.84 13.33
C LYS A 89 9.32 12.93 13.17
N ASP A 90 8.79 12.57 12.00
CA ASP A 90 7.36 12.63 11.71
C ASP A 90 6.64 11.34 12.09
N PHE A 91 7.37 10.32 12.53
CA PHE A 91 6.81 9.01 12.83
C PHE A 91 5.88 9.09 14.04
N LYS A 92 4.63 8.69 13.83
CA LYS A 92 3.61 8.59 14.87
C LYS A 92 3.39 7.13 15.21
N THR A 93 3.21 6.86 16.49
CA THR A 93 2.75 5.55 16.94
C THR A 93 1.33 5.32 16.43
N PHE A 94 1.14 4.18 15.80
CA PHE A 94 -0.16 3.65 15.42
C PHE A 94 -0.38 2.36 16.20
N GLU A 95 -1.44 2.33 17.00
CA GLU A 95 -1.85 1.15 17.75
C GLU A 95 -3.00 0.46 17.02
N LEU A 96 -2.88 -0.85 16.88
CA LEU A 96 -3.90 -1.71 16.28
C LEU A 96 -4.19 -2.84 17.26
N ASP A 97 -5.31 -2.73 17.98
CA ASP A 97 -5.72 -3.74 18.95
C ASP A 97 -6.36 -4.94 18.24
N LEU A 98 -5.58 -6.01 18.09
CA LEU A 98 -6.03 -7.23 17.43
C LEU A 98 -7.05 -8.01 18.27
N GLU A 99 -7.06 -7.84 19.59
CA GLU A 99 -8.01 -8.48 20.48
C GLU A 99 -9.39 -7.83 20.40
N GLU A 100 -9.43 -6.51 20.24
CA GLU A 100 -10.66 -5.75 19.98
C GLU A 100 -11.20 -6.05 18.58
N LEU A 101 -10.32 -6.00 17.57
CA LEU A 101 -10.72 -6.14 16.16
C LEU A 101 -11.05 -7.59 15.78
N CYS A 102 -10.38 -8.57 16.38
CA CYS A 102 -10.62 -9.98 16.11
C CYS A 102 -10.76 -10.77 17.41
N PRO A 103 -11.92 -10.68 18.10
CA PRO A 103 -12.18 -11.43 19.32
C PRO A 103 -12.06 -12.94 19.12
N VAL A 104 -12.25 -13.42 17.88
CA VAL A 104 -12.08 -14.83 17.48
C VAL A 104 -10.65 -15.33 17.74
N LEU A 105 -9.64 -14.44 17.72
CA LEU A 105 -8.26 -14.79 18.03
C LEU A 105 -8.03 -15.09 19.52
N LYS A 106 -8.92 -14.67 20.42
CA LYS A 106 -8.83 -15.00 21.85
C LYS A 106 -9.02 -16.49 22.14
N ASN A 107 -9.58 -17.23 21.18
CA ASN A 107 -9.91 -18.64 21.33
C ASN A 107 -8.83 -19.58 20.76
N TYR A 108 -7.68 -19.04 20.32
CA TYR A 108 -6.54 -19.79 19.76
C TYR A 108 -5.26 -19.48 20.54
#